data_AF-A0A7K4NQ76-F1
#
_entry.id   AF-A0A7K4NQ76-F1
#
_cell.length_a   1.000
_cell.length_b   1.000
_cell.length_c   1.000
_cell.angle_alpha   90.00
_cell.angle_beta   90.00
_cell.angle_gamma   90.00
#
_symmetry.space_group_name_H-M   'P 1'
#
loop_
_entity.id
_entity.type
_entity.pdbx_description
1 polymer ?
#
loop_
_entity_poly.entity_id
_entity_poly.type
_entity_poly.pdbx_seq_one_letter_code
_entity_poly.pdbx_strand_id
1 'polypeptide(L)'
;MISWFKKIFGIKPKLFRHGDLLIRKVSSIPKTAILTSTNIIAEGELTGHNHQIVGSHQVFETLDKQLYFQAEDHVLIKHPDHNTLDIPAGQYIIERQRRYNPFENLQEEVLD
;
A
#
# COMPACT_ATOMS: atom_id res chain seq x y z
N MET A 1 -15.91 23.15 -26.86
CA MET A 1 -14.88 24.00 -26.23
C MET A 1 -15.05 23.89 -24.73
N ILE A 2 -14.34 22.94 -24.11
CA ILE A 2 -13.12 23.15 -23.31
C ILE A 2 -13.39 24.02 -22.10
N SER A 3 -13.32 23.40 -20.91
CA SER A 3 -12.64 23.90 -19.72
C SER A 3 -12.91 22.92 -18.57
N TRP A 4 -12.25 21.77 -18.44
CA TRP A 4 -10.84 21.58 -18.05
C TRP A 4 -10.31 22.62 -17.03
N PHE A 5 -11.16 23.13 -16.13
CA PHE A 5 -10.73 24.01 -15.02
C PHE A 5 -11.48 23.73 -13.72
N LYS A 6 -11.30 22.52 -13.17
CA LYS A 6 -11.12 22.41 -11.72
C LYS A 6 -9.81 21.70 -11.48
N LYS A 7 -8.75 22.50 -11.64
CA LYS A 7 -7.44 22.34 -11.02
C LYS A 7 -7.70 22.10 -9.52
N ILE A 8 -7.75 20.84 -9.11
CA ILE A 8 -7.92 20.43 -7.71
C ILE A 8 -6.67 20.91 -6.99
N PHE A 9 -6.79 22.04 -6.32
CA PHE A 9 -5.75 22.60 -5.47
C PHE A 9 -5.44 21.63 -4.34
N GLY A 10 -4.25 21.02 -4.38
CA GLY A 10 -3.29 21.20 -3.28
C GLY A 10 -3.41 20.31 -2.05
N ILE A 11 -3.89 19.07 -2.14
CA ILE A 11 -3.56 18.06 -1.13
C ILE A 11 -2.75 16.98 -1.85
N LYS A 12 -1.42 17.01 -1.70
CA LYS A 12 -0.63 15.81 -2.03
C LYS A 12 -1.15 14.71 -1.11
N PRO A 13 -1.72 13.61 -1.62
CA PRO A 13 -2.18 12.53 -0.76
C PRO A 13 -1.01 12.10 0.12
N LYS A 14 -1.24 12.00 1.43
CA LYS A 14 -0.21 11.62 2.40
C LYS A 14 0.32 10.24 1.96
N LEU A 15 1.59 10.23 1.58
CA LEU A 15 2.32 9.04 1.17
C LEU A 15 3.09 8.56 2.40
N PHE A 16 2.91 7.30 2.74
CA PHE A 16 3.67 6.65 3.79
C PHE A 16 4.59 5.62 3.16
N ARG A 17 5.76 5.43 3.76
CA ARG A 17 6.73 4.43 3.32
C ARG A 17 7.07 3.55 4.51
N HIS A 18 7.11 2.25 4.28
CA HIS A 18 7.57 1.27 5.24
C HIS A 18 8.35 0.22 4.48
N GLY A 19 9.69 0.34 4.49
CA GLY A 19 10.54 -0.57 3.76
C GLY A 19 10.37 -0.52 2.23
N ASP A 20 10.00 -1.64 1.62
CA ASP A 20 9.66 -1.82 0.20
C ASP A 20 8.25 -1.31 -0.14
N LEU A 21 7.42 -0.99 0.86
CA LEU A 21 6.04 -0.54 0.65
C LEU A 21 5.90 0.97 0.58
N LEU A 22 5.14 1.41 -0.43
CA LEU A 22 4.55 2.73 -0.55
C LEU A 22 3.04 2.63 -0.34
N ILE A 23 2.55 3.32 0.68
CA ILE A 23 1.14 3.30 1.06
C ILE A 23 0.54 4.68 0.80
N ARG A 24 -0.48 4.72 -0.06
CA ARG A 24 -1.09 5.96 -0.50
C ARG A 24 -2.58 5.96 -0.25
N LYS A 25 -3.09 7.04 0.32
CA LYS A 25 -4.53 7.21 0.54
C LYS A 25 -5.26 7.29 -0.81
N VAL A 26 -6.38 6.56 -0.93
CA VAL A 26 -7.26 6.56 -2.10
C VAL A 26 -8.68 6.97 -1.68
N SER A 27 -9.48 7.43 -2.65
CA SER A 27 -10.88 7.80 -2.39
C SER A 27 -11.80 6.61 -2.19
N SER A 28 -11.46 5.46 -2.79
CA SER A 28 -12.29 4.26 -2.79
C SER A 28 -11.46 3.01 -3.12
N ILE A 29 -11.73 1.90 -2.45
CA ILE A 29 -11.27 0.56 -2.84
C ILE A 29 -12.12 0.07 -4.03
N PRO A 30 -11.52 -0.56 -5.06
CA PRO A 30 -12.28 -1.11 -6.19
C PRO A 30 -13.34 -2.12 -5.73
N LYS A 31 -14.55 -2.06 -6.31
CA LYS A 31 -15.63 -3.00 -6.01
C LYS A 31 -15.32 -4.45 -6.40
N THR A 32 -14.33 -4.64 -7.26
CA THR A 32 -13.82 -5.94 -7.71
C THR A 32 -12.78 -6.53 -6.75
N ALA A 33 -12.32 -5.76 -5.76
CA ALA A 33 -11.39 -6.26 -4.75
C ALA A 33 -12.13 -7.18 -3.78
N ILE A 34 -11.47 -8.28 -3.41
CA ILE A 34 -12.01 -9.34 -2.57
C ILE A 34 -11.33 -9.27 -1.21
N LEU A 35 -12.11 -9.40 -0.13
CA LEU A 35 -11.59 -9.41 1.23
C LEU A 35 -10.62 -10.58 1.44
N THR A 36 -9.45 -10.32 1.99
CA THR A 36 -8.47 -11.34 2.35
C THR A 36 -8.71 -11.84 3.78
N SER A 37 -8.20 -13.03 4.10
CA SER A 37 -8.24 -13.60 5.45
C SER A 37 -7.02 -13.23 6.30
N THR A 38 -6.05 -12.51 5.73
CA THR A 38 -4.77 -12.18 6.36
C THR A 38 -4.57 -10.67 6.48
N ASN A 39 -3.80 -10.29 7.49
CA ASN A 39 -3.37 -8.92 7.76
C ASN A 39 -1.92 -8.67 7.32
N ILE A 40 -1.29 -9.68 6.70
CA ILE A 40 0.03 -9.57 6.07
C ILE A 40 -0.17 -8.92 4.70
N ILE A 41 0.55 -7.83 4.46
CA ILE A 41 0.46 -7.03 3.23
C ILE A 41 1.71 -7.12 2.36
N ALA A 42 2.80 -7.68 2.89
CA ALA A 42 4.00 -8.06 2.15
C ALA A 42 4.86 -9.00 2.98
N GLU A 43 5.48 -9.98 2.33
CA GLU A 43 6.56 -10.79 2.93
C GLU A 43 7.90 -10.06 2.73
N GLY A 44 8.80 -10.19 3.70
CA GLY A 44 10.21 -9.81 3.61
C GLY A 44 11.10 -10.98 3.14
N GLU A 45 12.41 -10.74 3.10
CA GLU A 45 13.47 -11.63 2.65
C GLU A 45 13.65 -12.81 3.61
N LEU A 46 13.55 -12.55 4.91
CA LEU A 46 13.65 -13.58 5.94
C LEU A 46 12.28 -14.21 6.22
N THR A 47 12.25 -15.54 6.33
CA THR A 47 10.99 -16.25 6.60
C THR A 47 10.35 -15.78 7.90
N GLY A 48 9.09 -15.35 7.82
CA GLY A 48 8.33 -14.83 8.96
C GLY A 48 8.55 -13.34 9.24
N HIS A 49 9.46 -12.67 8.52
CA HIS A 49 9.52 -11.22 8.50
C HIS A 49 8.52 -10.74 7.47
N ASN A 50 7.53 -9.97 7.92
CA ASN A 50 6.46 -9.49 7.06
C ASN A 50 5.94 -8.13 7.52
N HIS A 51 5.37 -7.41 6.56
CA HIS A 51 4.67 -6.17 6.79
C HIS A 51 3.26 -6.55 7.21
N GLN A 52 2.92 -6.28 8.47
CA GLN A 52 1.65 -6.64 9.06
C GLN A 52 0.90 -5.42 9.55
N ILE A 53 -0.41 -5.37 9.28
CA ILE A 53 -1.32 -4.36 9.84
C ILE A 53 -1.83 -4.81 11.20
N VAL A 54 -1.78 -3.91 12.19
CA VAL A 54 -2.30 -4.10 13.55
C VAL A 54 -3.29 -2.99 13.88
N GLY A 55 -4.49 -3.34 14.33
CA GLY A 55 -5.58 -2.41 14.64
C GLY A 55 -6.91 -2.83 13.98
N SER A 56 -7.89 -1.94 13.95
CA SER A 56 -9.18 -2.18 13.28
C SER A 56 -9.07 -1.93 11.77
N HIS A 57 -9.05 -3.01 10.98
CA HIS A 57 -8.83 -2.93 9.54
C HIS A 57 -9.41 -4.11 8.75
N GLN A 58 -9.46 -3.93 7.43
CA GLN A 58 -9.79 -4.94 6.44
C GLN A 58 -8.80 -4.83 5.26
N VAL A 59 -8.31 -5.97 4.76
CA VAL A 59 -7.39 -6.04 3.61
C VAL A 59 -8.14 -6.63 2.42
N PHE A 60 -7.89 -6.09 1.24
CA PHE A 60 -8.54 -6.49 0.00
C PHE A 60 -7.50 -6.72 -1.09
N GLU A 61 -7.76 -7.69 -1.97
CA GLU A 61 -6.91 -8.01 -3.12
C GLU A 61 -7.76 -8.01 -4.40
N THR A 62 -7.27 -7.36 -5.45
CA THR A 62 -7.88 -7.43 -6.78
C THR A 62 -7.35 -8.65 -7.57
N LEU A 63 -8.01 -8.98 -8.69
CA LEU A 63 -7.61 -10.11 -9.54
C LEU A 63 -6.17 -9.99 -10.08
N ASP A 64 -5.67 -8.77 -10.29
CA ASP A 64 -4.31 -8.45 -10.71
C ASP A 64 -3.31 -8.33 -9.54
N LYS A 65 -3.65 -8.87 -8.36
CA LYS A 65 -2.76 -8.94 -7.19
C LYS A 65 -2.40 -7.60 -6.56
N GLN A 66 -3.17 -6.55 -6.86
CA GLN A 66 -3.04 -5.27 -6.18
C GLN A 66 -3.74 -5.31 -4.82
N LEU A 67 -3.00 -4.99 -3.77
CA LEU A 67 -3.51 -4.92 -2.40
C LEU A 67 -4.02 -3.52 -2.05
N TYR A 68 -5.11 -3.52 -1.28
CA TYR A 68 -5.71 -2.37 -0.64
C TYR A 68 -6.00 -2.69 0.81
N PHE A 69 -6.13 -1.66 1.66
CA PHE A 69 -6.73 -1.85 2.97
C PHE A 69 -7.60 -0.66 3.36
N GLN A 70 -8.57 -0.96 4.22
CA GLN A 70 -9.38 0.02 4.92
C GLN A 70 -9.01 -0.03 6.40
N ALA A 71 -8.71 1.14 6.97
CA ALA A 71 -8.50 1.34 8.39
C ALA A 71 -9.69 2.12 8.95
N GLU A 72 -10.40 1.51 9.91
CA GLU A 72 -11.54 2.14 10.58
C GLU A 72 -11.07 3.21 11.58
N ASP A 73 -9.92 2.97 12.21
CA ASP A 73 -9.24 3.85 13.15
C ASP A 73 -7.75 4.01 12.76
N HIS A 74 -6.93 4.57 13.65
CA HIS A 74 -5.48 4.47 13.51
C HIS A 74 -5.03 3.01 13.52
N VAL A 75 -4.16 2.66 12.57
CA VAL A 75 -3.56 1.33 12.45
C VAL A 75 -2.05 1.46 12.40
N LEU A 76 -1.37 0.40 12.86
CA LEU A 76 0.08 0.31 12.84
C LEU A 76 0.50 -0.67 11.75
N ILE A 77 1.53 -0.31 10.97
CA ILE A 77 2.26 -1.26 10.14
C ILE A 77 3.53 -1.64 10.88
N LYS A 78 3.75 -2.95 11.05
CA LYS A 78 4.91 -3.50 11.73
C LYS A 78 5.69 -4.42 10.80
N HIS A 79 7.00 -4.44 10.97
CA HIS A 79 7.94 -5.37 10.36
C HIS A 79 9.10 -5.53 11.34
N PRO A 80 9.70 -6.73 11.51
CA PRO A 80 10.79 -6.92 12.45
C PRO A 80 11.99 -5.98 12.24
N ASP A 81 12.29 -5.65 10.98
CA ASP A 81 13.46 -4.85 10.61
C ASP A 81 13.18 -3.34 10.45
N HIS A 82 11.92 -2.90 10.58
CA HIS A 82 11.54 -1.50 10.37
C HIS A 82 10.84 -0.89 11.58
N ASN A 83 10.96 0.43 11.71
CA ASN A 83 10.21 1.19 12.70
C ASN A 83 8.72 1.14 12.40
N THR A 84 7.92 0.90 13.43
CA THR A 84 6.46 0.89 13.34
C THR A 84 5.93 2.19 12.73
N LEU A 85 5.08 2.05 11.72
CA LEU A 85 4.45 3.16 11.02
C LEU A 85 3.00 3.32 11.48
N ASP A 86 2.64 4.51 11.97
CA ASP A 86 1.26 4.87 12.32
C ASP A 86 0.53 5.48 11.11
N ILE A 87 -0.59 4.88 10.73
CA ILE A 87 -1.45 5.30 9.63
C ILE A 87 -2.85 5.63 10.17
N PRO A 88 -3.39 6.84 9.90
CA PRO A 88 -4.72 7.24 10.34
C PRO A 88 -5.81 6.51 9.55
N ALA A 89 -7.06 6.58 10.04
CA ALA A 89 -8.22 6.02 9.36
C ALA A 89 -8.35 6.46 7.88
N GLY A 90 -8.85 5.56 7.05
CA GLY A 90 -9.06 5.77 5.62
C GLY A 90 -8.87 4.53 4.77
N GLN A 91 -8.88 4.73 3.46
CA GLN A 91 -8.68 3.67 2.46
C GLN A 91 -7.36 3.90 1.73
N TYR A 92 -6.63 2.83 1.50
CA TYR A 92 -5.25 2.89 1.04
C TYR A 92 -4.99 1.83 -0.03
N ILE A 93 -4.12 2.19 -0.98
CA ILE A 93 -3.47 1.26 -1.90
C ILE A 93 -2.04 1.00 -1.43
N ILE A 94 -1.56 -0.22 -1.63
CA ILE A 94 -0.21 -0.66 -1.24
C ILE A 94 0.60 -0.94 -2.50
N GLU A 95 1.58 -0.10 -2.80
CA GLU A 95 2.44 -0.22 -3.96
C GLU A 95 3.82 -0.74 -3.51
N ARG A 96 4.32 -1.79 -4.14
CA ARG A 96 5.68 -2.28 -3.89
C ARG A 96 6.71 -1.50 -4.70
N GLN A 97 7.84 -1.21 -4.07
CA GLN A 97 9.00 -0.65 -4.74
C GLN A 97 9.50 -1.62 -5.81
N ARG A 98 9.94 -1.06 -6.93
CA ARG A 98 10.48 -1.83 -8.04
C ARG A 98 11.86 -1.33 -8.43
N ARG A 99 12.72 -2.25 -8.84
CA ARG A 99 14.02 -1.97 -9.46
C ARG A 99 13.87 -2.08 -10.97
N TYR A 100 14.39 -1.10 -11.69
CA TYR A 100 14.50 -1.15 -13.14
C TYR A 100 15.95 -1.43 -13.56
N ASN A 101 16.14 -2.45 -14.40
CA ASN A 101 17.40 -2.73 -15.07
C ASN A 101 17.31 -2.21 -16.52
N PRO A 102 18.02 -1.12 -16.87
CA PRO A 102 17.94 -0.51 -18.19
C PRO A 102 18.64 -1.32 -19.28
N PHE A 103 19.59 -2.19 -18.92
CA PHE A 103 20.33 -3.00 -19.89
C PHE A 103 19.48 -4.17 -20.41
N GLU A 104 18.73 -4.80 -19.50
CA GLU A 104 17.83 -5.91 -19.82
C GLU A 104 16.38 -5.46 -20.07
N ASN A 105 16.09 -4.17 -19.89
CA ASN A 105 14.75 -3.59 -19.90
C ASN A 105 13.75 -4.35 -19.00
N LEU A 106 14.23 -4.76 -17.82
CA LEU A 106 13.49 -5.59 -16.86
C LEU A 106 13.08 -4.76 -15.64
N GLN A 107 11.88 -5.01 -15.11
CA GLN A 107 11.43 -4.43 -13.84
C GLN A 107 11.07 -5.54 -12.87
N GLU A 108 11.66 -5.49 -11.67
CA GLU A 108 11.49 -6.50 -10.62
C GLU A 108 10.99 -5.83 -9.34
N GLU A 109 10.19 -6.55 -8.54
CA GLU A 109 9.86 -6.10 -7.18
C GLU A 109 11.11 -6.15 -6.30
N VAL A 110 11.28 -5.12 -5.47
CA VAL A 110 12.29 -5.13 -4.43
C VAL A 110 11.65 -5.77 -3.22
N LEU A 111 12.24 -6.86 -2.72
CA LEU A 111 11.89 -7.44 -1.43
C LEU A 111 12.81 -6.83 -0.37
N ASP A 112 12.29 -6.76 0.85
CA ASP A 112 12.92 -6.15 2.02
C ASP A 112 13.74 -7.13 2.86
#